data_AF-A0A7C3PA13-F1
#
_entry.id   AF-A0A7C3PA13-F1
#
_cell.length_a   1.000
_cell.length_b   1.000
_cell.length_c   1.000
_cell.angle_alpha   90.00
_cell.angle_beta   90.00
_cell.angle_gamma   90.00
#
_symmetry.space_group_name_H-M   'P 1'
#
loop_
_entity.id
_entity.type
_entity.pdbx_description
1 polymer ?
#
loop_
_entity_poly.entity_id
_entity_poly.type
_entity_poly.pdbx_seq_one_letter_code
_entity_poly.pdbx_strand_id
1 'polypeptide(L)' 'EYLNEMEAANLLYQAVKKNLAEKKVRTIDLGGRSKTNEVGDDIVRALRTL' A
#
# COMPACT_ATOMS: atom_id res chain seq x y z
N GLU A 1 6.75 -14.34 4.82
CA GLU A 1 7.64 -15.25 5.57
C GLU A 1 6.99 -16.59 5.88
N TYR A 2 5.85 -16.61 6.60
CA TYR A 2 5.19 -17.87 6.98
C TYR A 2 4.88 -18.84 5.82
N LEU A 3 4.46 -18.32 4.66
CA LEU A 3 4.16 -19.12 3.46
C LEU A 3 5.37 -19.31 2.52
N ASN A 4 6.58 -18.92 2.94
CA ASN A 4 7.79 -18.86 2.10
C ASN A 4 7.72 -17.94 0.85
N GLU A 5 6.66 -17.14 0.71
CA GLU A 5 6.51 -16.15 -0.38
C GLU A 5 7.22 -14.81 -0.06
N MET A 6 8.54 -14.84 0.11
CA MET A 6 9.30 -13.66 0.57
C MET A 6 9.33 -12.52 -0.44
N GLU A 7 9.48 -12.85 -1.73
CA GLU A 7 9.57 -11.86 -2.80
C GLU A 7 8.26 -11.08 -2.95
N ALA A 8 7.14 -11.80 -3.02
CA ALA A 8 5.81 -11.21 -3.09
C ALA A 8 5.48 -10.38 -1.83
N ALA A 9 5.83 -10.89 -0.64
CA ALA A 9 5.63 -10.16 0.60
C ALA A 9 6.44 -8.85 0.64
N ASN A 10 7.70 -8.87 0.18
CA ASN A 10 8.53 -7.68 0.12
C ASN A 10 7.95 -6.64 -0.86
N LEU A 11 7.48 -7.07 -2.03
CA LEU A 11 6.83 -6.17 -3.00
C LEU A 11 5.62 -5.45 -2.40
N LEU A 12 4.74 -6.19 -1.71
CA LEU A 12 3.60 -5.59 -1.01
C LEU A 12 4.04 -4.62 0.10
N TYR A 13 5.06 -4.98 0.87
CA TYR A 13 5.59 -4.12 1.93
C TYR A 13 6.13 -2.80 1.36
N GLN A 14 6.89 -2.83 0.26
CA GLN A 14 7.38 -1.63 -0.40
C GLN A 14 6.24 -0.77 -0.97
N ALA A 15 5.21 -1.41 -1.55
CA ALA A 15 4.04 -0.70 -2.08
C ALA A 15 3.27 0.06 -0.98
N VAL A 16 3.04 -0.58 0.17
CA VAL A 16 2.43 0.05 1.34
C VAL A 16 3.30 1.19 1.87
N LYS A 17 4.61 0.96 2.00
CA LYS A 17 5.56 2.00 2.44
C LYS A 17 5.53 3.22 1.53
N LYS A 18 5.45 3.01 0.20
CA LYS A 18 5.33 4.08 -0.79
C LYS A 18 4.04 4.87 -0.63
N ASN A 19 2.88 4.20 -0.53
CA ASN A 19 1.58 4.86 -0.28
C ASN A 19 1.62 5.74 0.99
N LEU A 20 2.14 5.19 2.09
CA LEU A 20 2.26 5.92 3.36
C LEU A 20 3.20 7.13 3.26
N ALA A 21 4.31 7.01 2.53
CA ALA A 21 5.27 8.09 2.32
C ALA A 21 4.70 9.23 1.46
N GLU A 22 3.89 8.89 0.45
CA GLU A 22 3.24 9.88 -0.42
C GLU A 22 2.20 10.74 0.31
N LYS A 23 1.60 10.21 1.39
CA LYS A 23 0.65 10.94 2.26
C LYS A 23 -0.61 11.45 1.54
N LYS A 24 -0.93 10.94 0.34
CA LYS A 24 -2.06 11.39 -0.50
C LYS A 24 -3.35 10.58 -0.29
N VAL A 25 -3.33 9.29 -0.61
CA VAL A 25 -4.51 8.39 -0.49
C VAL A 25 -4.44 7.64 0.83
N ARG A 26 -5.23 8.07 1.81
CA ARG A 26 -5.23 7.53 3.18
C ARG A 26 -6.63 7.54 3.78
N THR A 27 -6.91 6.55 4.62
CA THR A 27 -8.14 6.48 5.39
C THR A 27 -8.20 7.55 6.48
N ILE A 28 -9.39 7.75 7.05
CA ILE A 28 -9.67 8.79 8.05
C ILE A 28 -8.85 8.64 9.34
N ASP A 29 -8.58 7.41 9.76
CA ASP A 29 -7.75 7.08 10.92
C ASP A 29 -6.27 7.46 10.74
N LEU A 30 -5.81 7.59 9.48
CA LEU A 30 -4.47 8.06 9.13
C LEU A 30 -4.45 9.55 8.71
N GLY A 31 -5.50 10.30 9.04
CA GLY A 31 -5.65 11.72 8.74
C GLY A 31 -5.96 12.03 7.27
N GLY A 32 -6.42 11.05 6.51
CA GLY A 32 -6.89 11.22 5.13
C GLY A 32 -8.42 11.30 5.02
N ARG A 33 -8.93 11.15 3.80
CA ARG A 33 -10.37 11.19 3.48
C ARG A 33 -10.80 10.05 2.55
N SER A 34 -9.89 9.17 2.18
CA SER A 34 -10.14 8.07 1.26
C SER A 34 -10.86 6.92 1.95
N LYS A 35 -11.64 6.18 1.19
CA LYS A 35 -12.24 4.91 1.58
C LYS A 35 -11.20 3.79 1.54
N THR A 36 -11.48 2.69 2.24
CA THR A 36 -10.59 1.52 2.29
C THR A 36 -10.29 0.95 0.91
N ASN A 37 -11.28 0.88 0.02
CA ASN A 37 -11.08 0.37 -1.34
C ASN A 37 -10.17 1.29 -2.17
N GLU A 38 -10.28 2.61 -2.02
CA GLU A 38 -9.42 3.58 -2.71
C GLU A 38 -7.95 3.46 -2.25
N VAL A 39 -7.71 3.18 -0.96
CA VAL A 39 -6.35 2.88 -0.46
C VAL A 39 -5.84 1.56 -1.06
N GLY A 40 -6.69 0.54 -1.19
CA GLY A 40 -6.34 -0.72 -1.86
C GLY A 40 -5.95 -0.51 -3.32
N ASP A 41 -6.73 0.28 -4.07
CA ASP A 41 -6.44 0.64 -5.46
C ASP A 41 -5.11 1.39 -5.58
N ASP A 42 -4.81 2.29 -4.63
CA ASP A 42 -3.54 3.02 -4.61
C ASP A 42 -2.33 2.11 -4.31
N ILE A 43 -2.50 1.11 -3.44
CA ILE A 43 -1.45 0.09 -3.20
C ILE A 43 -1.19 -0.72 -4.48
N VAL A 44 -2.24 -1.10 -5.22
CA VAL A 44 -2.08 -1.80 -6.51
C VAL A 44 -1.38 -0.91 -7.54
N ARG A 45 -1.72 0.38 -7.59
CA ARG A 45 -1.00 1.37 -8.42
C ARG A 45 0.47 1.45 -8.02
N ALA A 46 0.78 1.57 -6.73
CA ALA A 46 2.15 1.64 -6.24
C ALA A 46 2.95 0.40 -6.62
N LEU A 47 2.36 -0.80 -6.46
CA LEU A 47 2.96 -2.08 -6.83
C LEU A 47 3.35 -2.16 -8.31
N ARG A 48 2.53 -1.63 -9.22
CA ARG A 48 2.82 -1.57 -10.67
C ARG A 48 3.96 -0.63 -11.06
N THR A 49 4.45 0.18 -10.11
CA THR A 49 5.49 1.20 -10.34
C THR A 49 6.76 0.94 -9.54
N LEU A 50 6.86 -0.23 -8.91
CA LEU A 50 8.09 -0.78 -8.33
C LEU A 50 8.84 -1.55 -9.43
#